data_AF-A0A962TDB2-F1
#
_entry.id   AF-A0A962TDB2-F1
#
_cell.length_a   1.000
_cell.length_b   1.000
_cell.length_c   1.000
_cell.angle_alpha   90.00
_cell.angle_beta   90.00
_cell.angle_gamma   90.00
#
_symmetry.space_group_name_H-M   'P 1'
#
loop_
_entity.id
_entity.type
_entity.pdbx_description
1 polymer ?
#
loop_
_entity_poly.entity_id
_entity_poly.type
_entity_poly.pdbx_seq_one_letter_code
_entity_poly.pdbx_strand_id
1 'polypeptide(L)'
;MIQPTDQGSRDVFSVSRLNAEARAVIEGSFPLLWVEGELSNLAMPRSGHLYFSLKDAHAQVRCALFRGKRQLLRFEPANGDQVLARVRVSFYEPRGEFQLVVEHLEPAGAGSAQRAFEALKQKLQQEGLFDVARKRPLPAFPRRLGVITSPSGAAIRDVIQVLRQRAPYLPVTLFPARVQGEGAVEELCAALQRAIA
;
A
#
# COMPACT_ATOMS: atom_id res chain seq x y z
N MET A 1 22.19 55.36 46.71
CA MET A 1 22.03 53.93 47.04
C MET A 1 21.05 53.36 46.01
N ILE A 2 21.55 52.78 44.92
CA ILE A 2 20.74 52.20 43.86
C ILE A 2 21.12 50.72 43.84
N GLN A 3 20.18 49.86 44.21
CA GLN A 3 20.35 48.40 44.14
C GLN A 3 20.27 47.96 42.67
N PRO A 4 21.14 47.05 42.20
CA PRO A 4 21.00 46.48 40.86
C PRO A 4 19.81 45.53 40.85
N THR A 5 18.90 45.77 39.91
CA THR A 5 17.74 44.93 39.58
C THR A 5 18.21 43.52 39.21
N ASP A 6 17.69 42.52 39.92
CA ASP A 6 17.88 41.09 39.66
C ASP A 6 17.37 40.74 38.25
N GLN A 7 18.30 40.49 37.33
CA GLN A 7 17.96 39.99 36.00
C GLN A 7 17.58 38.53 36.14
N GLY A 8 16.27 38.23 36.07
CA GLY A 8 15.73 36.89 36.15
C GLY A 8 16.57 35.87 35.38
N SER A 9 17.11 34.90 36.12
CA SER A 9 17.95 33.83 35.60
C SER A 9 17.26 33.14 34.43
N ARG A 10 17.77 33.35 33.21
CA ARG A 10 17.33 32.60 32.03
C ARG A 10 17.79 31.15 32.22
N ASP A 11 16.86 30.21 32.25
CA ASP A 11 17.21 28.78 32.21
C ASP A 11 17.73 28.43 30.81
N VAL A 12 19.06 28.37 30.67
CA VAL A 12 19.74 28.10 29.39
C VAL A 12 20.02 26.62 29.27
N PHE A 13 19.39 25.97 28.29
CA PHE A 13 19.60 24.55 28.02
C PHE A 13 20.87 24.32 27.20
N SER A 14 21.62 23.28 27.54
CA SER A 14 22.57 22.69 26.59
C SER A 14 21.82 21.94 25.50
N VAL A 15 22.43 21.80 24.31
CA VAL A 15 21.87 21.01 23.22
C VAL A 15 21.64 19.55 23.65
N SER A 16 22.54 18.98 24.46
CA SER A 16 22.39 17.63 24.99
C SER A 16 21.20 17.49 25.94
N ARG A 17 20.97 18.47 26.82
CA ARG A 17 19.80 18.50 27.71
C ARG A 17 18.52 18.58 26.89
N LEU A 18 18.46 19.49 25.91
CA LEU A 18 17.30 19.64 25.04
C LEU A 18 16.98 18.34 24.29
N ASN A 19 17.99 17.68 23.72
CA ASN A 19 17.78 16.43 22.99
C ASN A 19 17.33 15.28 23.90
N ALA A 20 17.87 15.19 25.12
CA ALA A 20 17.46 14.19 26.10
C ALA A 20 16.01 14.39 26.55
N GLU A 21 15.60 15.65 26.82
CA GLU A 21 14.23 15.96 27.19
C GLU A 21 13.26 15.72 26.01
N ALA A 22 13.62 16.10 24.78
CA ALA A 22 12.83 15.82 23.59
C ALA A 22 12.62 14.32 23.38
N ARG A 23 13.67 13.52 23.57
CA ARG A 23 13.58 12.06 23.51
C ARG A 23 12.61 11.51 24.53
N ALA A 24 12.69 11.96 25.78
CA ALA A 24 11.80 11.48 26.85
C ALA A 24 10.32 11.75 26.53
N VAL A 25 10.01 12.94 26.00
CA VAL A 25 8.65 13.30 25.57
C VAL A 25 8.17 12.40 24.43
N ILE A 26 8.99 12.23 23.39
CA ILE A 26 8.65 11.42 22.21
C ILE A 26 8.45 9.95 22.60
N GLU A 27 9.39 9.35 23.33
CA GLU A 27 9.33 7.94 23.73
C GLU A 27 8.18 7.68 24.72
N GLY A 28 7.79 8.67 25.53
CA GLY A 28 6.63 8.58 26.42
C GLY A 28 5.27 8.76 25.73
N SER A 29 5.23 9.46 24.59
CA SER A 29 3.98 9.80 23.91
C SER A 29 3.49 8.73 22.93
N PHE A 30 4.40 7.93 22.37
CA PHE A 30 4.06 6.95 21.35
C PHE A 30 4.26 5.51 21.84
N PRO A 31 3.20 4.69 21.92
CA PRO A 31 3.35 3.27 22.19
C PRO A 31 3.98 2.56 20.99
N LEU A 32 4.28 1.27 21.17
CA LEU A 32 4.64 0.39 20.07
C LEU A 32 3.52 0.36 19.02
N LEU A 33 3.81 0.76 17.79
CA LEU A 33 2.81 0.95 16.74
C LEU A 33 3.27 0.34 15.41
N TRP A 34 2.36 0.30 14.44
CA TRP A 34 2.64 -0.16 13.08
C TRP A 34 2.67 1.02 12.11
N VAL A 35 3.64 1.02 11.20
CA VAL A 35 3.77 1.99 10.12
C VAL A 35 3.91 1.25 8.79
N GLU A 36 3.17 1.68 7.80
CA GLU A 36 3.32 1.21 6.42
C GLU A 36 4.15 2.21 5.61
N GLY A 37 5.04 1.73 4.76
CA GLY A 37 5.75 2.58 3.82
C GLY A 37 6.63 1.81 2.84
N GLU A 38 7.22 2.54 1.92
CA GLU A 38 8.20 2.01 0.98
C GLU A 38 9.61 2.12 1.59
N LEU A 39 10.39 1.05 1.47
CA LEU A 39 11.80 1.03 1.83
C LEU A 39 12.64 1.84 0.84
N SER A 40 13.46 2.74 1.36
CA SER A 40 14.44 3.49 0.55
C SER A 40 15.75 3.67 1.33
N ASN A 41 16.84 4.01 0.64
CA ASN A 41 18.16 4.20 1.24
C ASN A 41 18.62 3.04 2.14
N LEU A 42 18.28 1.80 1.78
CA LEU A 42 18.63 0.60 2.52
C LEU A 42 20.16 0.42 2.57
N ALA A 43 20.70 0.30 3.79
CA ALA A 43 22.11 0.14 4.06
C ALA A 43 22.34 -0.95 5.11
N MET A 44 23.33 -1.80 4.85
CA MET A 44 23.71 -2.91 5.71
C MET A 44 25.22 -2.86 6.03
N PRO A 45 25.62 -2.14 7.10
CA PRO A 45 27.00 -2.10 7.53
C PRO A 45 27.49 -3.43 8.11
N ARG A 46 28.81 -3.55 8.34
CA ARG A 46 29.45 -4.75 8.93
C ARG A 46 28.94 -5.13 10.32
N SER A 47 28.29 -4.22 11.05
CA SER A 47 27.64 -4.52 12.34
C SER A 47 26.46 -5.49 12.22
N GLY A 48 25.91 -5.66 11.00
CA GLY A 48 24.75 -6.51 10.73
C GLY A 48 23.41 -5.86 11.04
N HIS A 49 23.40 -4.60 11.50
CA HIS A 49 22.20 -3.77 11.58
C HIS A 49 21.73 -3.37 10.18
N LEU A 50 20.44 -3.13 10.04
CA LEU A 50 19.83 -2.65 8.81
C LEU A 50 19.32 -1.23 9.07
N TYR A 51 19.77 -0.28 8.26
CA TYR A 51 19.32 1.11 8.30
C TYR A 51 18.61 1.42 6.99
N PHE A 52 17.49 2.12 7.06
CA PHE A 52 16.73 2.52 5.88
C PHE A 52 15.87 3.74 6.18
N SER A 53 15.27 4.32 5.15
CA SER A 53 14.20 5.30 5.28
C SER A 53 12.89 4.65 4.89
N LEU A 54 11.86 4.80 5.72
CA LEU A 54 10.49 4.43 5.38
C LEU A 54 9.78 5.69 4.88
N LYS A 55 9.20 5.64 3.68
CA LYS A 55 8.56 6.79 3.04
C LYS A 55 7.14 6.50 2.57
N ASP A 56 6.33 7.54 2.48
CA ASP A 56 5.04 7.59 1.78
C ASP A 56 5.04 8.73 0.74
N ALA A 57 3.85 9.16 0.30
CA ALA A 57 3.72 10.22 -0.71
C ALA A 57 4.11 11.63 -0.20
N HIS A 58 4.19 11.84 1.12
CA HIS A 58 4.31 13.16 1.74
C HIS A 58 5.48 13.27 2.72
N ALA A 59 5.91 12.16 3.31
CA ALA A 59 6.88 12.15 4.39
C ALA A 59 7.85 10.95 4.31
N GLN A 60 8.96 11.06 5.03
CA GLN A 60 9.90 9.98 5.25
C GLN A 60 10.49 10.03 6.65
N VAL A 61 10.92 8.88 7.16
CA VAL A 61 11.55 8.75 8.47
C VAL A 61 12.68 7.72 8.45
N ARG A 62 13.76 7.99 9.21
CA ARG A 62 14.87 7.05 9.37
C ARG A 62 14.49 5.90 10.29
N CYS A 63 14.88 4.70 9.89
CA CYS A 63 14.60 3.45 10.59
C CYS A 63 15.90 2.70 10.88
N ALA A 64 15.97 2.09 12.06
CA ALA A 64 17.03 1.19 12.45
C ALA A 64 16.44 -0.16 12.88
N LEU A 65 16.91 -1.23 12.27
CA LEU A 65 16.58 -2.61 12.65
C LEU A 65 17.86 -3.30 13.13
N PHE A 66 17.92 -3.60 14.43
CA PHE A 66 19.09 -4.23 15.02
C PHE A 66 19.24 -5.70 14.60
N ARG A 67 20.49 -6.18 14.64
CA ARG A 67 20.90 -7.47 14.08
C ARG A 67 20.06 -8.63 14.64
N GLY A 68 19.79 -8.63 15.95
CA GLY A 68 19.01 -9.69 16.60
C GLY A 68 17.59 -9.80 16.06
N LYS A 69 16.94 -8.66 15.76
CA LYS A 69 15.59 -8.64 15.16
C LYS A 69 15.63 -8.94 13.67
N ARG A 70 16.65 -8.44 12.98
CA ARG A 70 16.87 -8.72 11.56
C ARG A 70 17.00 -10.22 11.27
N GLN A 71 17.70 -10.97 12.12
CA GLN A 71 17.87 -12.42 11.95
C GLN A 71 16.55 -13.21 12.03
N LEU A 72 15.48 -12.60 12.54
CA LEU A 72 14.14 -13.20 12.62
C LEU A 72 13.29 -12.93 11.37
N LEU A 73 13.77 -12.08 10.45
CA LEU A 73 13.05 -11.81 9.21
C LEU A 73 12.99 -13.06 8.34
N ARG A 74 11.81 -13.33 7.80
CA ARG A 74 11.55 -14.44 6.87
C ARG A 74 11.67 -14.03 5.40
N PHE A 75 12.07 -12.80 5.14
CA PHE A 75 12.25 -12.24 3.82
C PHE A 75 13.48 -11.32 3.83
N GLU A 76 14.01 -11.05 2.64
CA GLU A 76 15.14 -10.14 2.46
C GLU A 76 14.61 -8.79 1.95
N PRO A 77 14.64 -7.72 2.78
CA PRO A 77 14.15 -6.40 2.37
C PRO A 77 15.02 -5.79 1.28
N ALA A 78 14.40 -5.14 0.30
CA ALA A 78 15.05 -4.38 -0.76
C ALA A 78 14.50 -2.95 -0.85
N ASN A 79 15.25 -2.06 -1.51
CA ASN A 79 14.72 -0.73 -1.85
C ASN A 79 13.54 -0.89 -2.82
N GLY A 80 12.47 -0.13 -2.58
CA GLY A 80 11.22 -0.21 -3.33
C GLY A 80 10.18 -1.16 -2.73
N ASP A 81 10.56 -1.97 -1.74
CA ASP A 81 9.61 -2.88 -1.09
C ASP A 81 8.60 -2.09 -0.24
N GLN A 82 7.31 -2.40 -0.44
CA GLN A 82 6.26 -1.94 0.44
C GLN A 82 6.19 -2.86 1.66
N VAL A 83 6.31 -2.29 2.87
CA VAL A 83 6.39 -3.05 4.12
C VAL A 83 5.49 -2.48 5.21
N LEU A 84 5.11 -3.36 6.12
CA LEU A 84 4.56 -3.03 7.43
C LEU A 84 5.66 -3.22 8.47
N ALA A 85 5.95 -2.15 9.22
CA ALA A 85 6.97 -2.11 10.25
C ALA A 85 6.32 -1.90 11.62
N ARG A 86 6.56 -2.82 12.56
CA ARG A 86 6.22 -2.61 13.97
C ARG A 86 7.38 -1.88 14.64
N VAL A 87 7.15 -0.69 15.17
CA VAL A 87 8.22 0.25 15.55
C VAL A 87 7.99 0.91 16.90
N ARG A 88 9.09 1.24 17.57
CA ARG A 88 9.13 2.23 18.65
C ARG A 88 9.62 3.55 18.09
N VAL A 89 8.90 4.62 18.43
CA VAL A 89 9.32 5.98 18.09
C VAL A 89 10.43 6.40 19.05
N SER A 90 11.51 6.98 18.53
CA SER A 90 12.64 7.43 19.34
C SER A 90 13.29 8.67 18.72
N PHE A 91 14.23 9.25 19.45
CA PHE A 91 14.99 10.43 19.04
C PHE A 91 16.49 10.15 19.22
N TYR A 92 17.25 10.25 18.13
CA TYR A 92 18.68 10.00 18.11
C TYR A 92 19.43 11.23 18.63
N GLU A 93 19.63 11.29 19.95
CA GLU A 93 20.25 12.42 20.66
C GLU A 93 21.56 12.95 20.04
N PRO A 94 22.51 12.11 19.58
CA PRO A 94 23.78 12.62 19.06
C PRO A 94 23.63 13.48 17.81
N ARG A 95 22.56 13.29 17.02
CA ARG A 95 22.28 14.09 15.82
C ARG A 95 21.01 14.93 15.91
N GLY A 96 20.24 14.77 16.97
CA GLY A 96 18.95 15.45 17.12
C GLY A 96 17.93 15.03 16.06
N GLU A 97 17.90 13.75 15.69
CA GLU A 97 17.06 13.26 14.60
C GLU A 97 15.93 12.36 15.09
N PHE A 98 14.73 12.54 14.55
CA PHE A 98 13.61 11.62 14.73
C PHE A 98 13.87 10.28 14.03
N GLN A 99 13.62 9.17 14.71
CA GLN A 99 13.85 7.83 14.16
C GLN A 99 12.85 6.80 14.66
N LEU A 100 12.74 5.70 13.91
CA LEU A 100 11.99 4.51 14.28
C LEU A 100 12.95 3.36 14.57
N VAL A 101 12.81 2.74 15.74
CA VAL A 101 13.47 1.47 16.07
C VAL A 101 12.51 0.34 15.70
N VAL A 102 12.91 -0.47 14.71
CA VAL A 102 12.07 -1.51 14.13
C VAL A 102 12.19 -2.78 14.97
N GLU A 103 11.05 -3.28 15.43
CA GLU A 103 10.92 -4.52 16.20
C GLU A 103 10.53 -5.71 15.31
N HIS A 104 9.73 -5.45 14.27
CA HIS A 104 9.30 -6.44 13.28
C HIS A 104 9.08 -5.76 11.94
N LEU A 105 9.37 -6.48 10.85
CA LEU A 105 9.17 -6.03 9.48
C LEU A 105 8.53 -7.17 8.70
N GLU A 106 7.53 -6.86 7.88
CA GLU A 106 6.91 -7.82 6.95
C GLU A 106 6.52 -7.14 5.64
N PRO A 107 6.49 -7.88 4.52
CA PRO A 107 5.96 -7.36 3.27
C PRO A 107 4.51 -6.91 3.48
N ALA A 108 4.13 -5.75 2.98
CA ALA A 108 2.77 -5.24 3.06
C ALA A 108 1.79 -5.97 2.11
N GLY A 109 2.06 -7.25 1.79
CA GLY A 109 1.34 -8.06 0.79
C GLY A 109 -0.19 -7.90 0.88
N ALA A 110 -0.83 -7.76 -0.28
CA ALA A 110 -2.21 -7.32 -0.54
C ALA A 110 -2.48 -5.80 -0.41
N GLY A 111 -1.80 -5.06 0.48
CA GLY A 111 -2.07 -3.63 0.71
C GLY A 111 -1.74 -2.71 -0.47
N SER A 112 -0.64 -2.94 -1.18
CA SER A 112 -0.24 -2.11 -2.34
C SER A 112 -1.12 -2.34 -3.56
N ALA A 113 -1.42 -3.59 -3.90
CA ALA A 113 -2.33 -3.95 -4.99
C ALA A 113 -3.75 -3.47 -4.70
N GLN A 114 -4.22 -3.61 -3.46
CA GLN A 114 -5.51 -3.09 -3.01
C GLN A 114 -5.54 -1.57 -3.13
N ARG A 115 -4.52 -0.85 -2.62
CA ARG A 115 -4.45 0.61 -2.79
C ARG A 115 -4.40 1.06 -4.26
N ALA A 116 -3.64 0.37 -5.11
CA ALA A 116 -3.61 0.66 -6.55
C ALA A 116 -4.98 0.41 -7.21
N PHE A 117 -5.66 -0.66 -6.80
CA PHE A 117 -7.02 -0.97 -7.23
C PHE A 117 -8.04 0.08 -6.75
N GLU A 118 -8.02 0.47 -5.48
CA GLU A 118 -8.88 1.53 -4.94
C GLU A 118 -8.64 2.88 -5.62
N ALA A 119 -7.37 3.26 -5.83
CA ALA A 119 -7.01 4.49 -6.52
C ALA A 119 -7.49 4.49 -7.97
N LEU A 120 -7.31 3.38 -8.69
CA LEU A 120 -7.82 3.22 -10.04
C LEU A 120 -9.36 3.27 -10.06
N LYS A 121 -10.02 2.56 -9.13
CA LYS A 121 -11.48 2.57 -9.01
C LYS A 121 -12.02 3.97 -8.76
N GLN A 122 -11.41 4.73 -7.84
CA GLN A 122 -11.78 6.12 -7.56
C GLN A 122 -11.58 7.01 -8.79
N LYS A 123 -10.45 6.88 -9.50
CA LYS A 123 -10.20 7.60 -10.75
C LYS A 123 -11.27 7.32 -11.80
N LEU A 124 -11.54 6.04 -12.09
CA LEU A 124 -12.56 5.63 -13.06
C LEU A 124 -13.98 6.05 -12.63
N GLN A 125 -14.24 6.12 -11.32
CA GLN A 125 -15.50 6.64 -10.77
C GLN A 125 -15.63 8.16 -10.97
N GLN A 126 -14.55 8.93 -10.77
CA GLN A 126 -14.52 10.37 -11.04
C GLN A 126 -14.65 10.68 -12.54
N GLU A 127 -14.14 9.81 -13.40
CA GLU A 127 -14.36 9.87 -14.86
C GLU A 127 -15.81 9.50 -15.26
N GLY A 128 -16.67 9.15 -14.29
CA GLY A 128 -18.07 8.81 -14.52
C GLY A 128 -18.28 7.46 -15.21
N LEU A 129 -17.24 6.61 -15.32
CA LEU A 129 -17.33 5.34 -16.05
C LEU A 129 -18.26 4.32 -15.38
N PHE A 130 -18.56 4.51 -14.09
CA PHE A 130 -19.49 3.67 -13.33
C PHE A 130 -20.87 4.29 -13.12
N ASP A 131 -21.15 5.46 -13.70
CA ASP A 131 -22.41 6.17 -13.50
C ASP A 131 -23.60 5.30 -13.89
N VAL A 132 -24.60 5.23 -12.99
CA VAL A 132 -25.83 4.46 -13.23
C VAL A 132 -26.57 4.98 -14.46
N ALA A 133 -26.50 6.29 -14.73
CA ALA A 133 -27.07 6.91 -15.92
C ALA A 133 -26.47 6.39 -17.24
N ARG A 134 -25.25 5.85 -17.22
CA ARG A 134 -24.60 5.21 -18.40
C ARG A 134 -24.98 3.73 -18.56
N LYS A 135 -25.57 3.11 -17.54
CA LYS A 135 -25.96 1.69 -17.61
C LYS A 135 -27.21 1.53 -18.47
N ARG A 136 -27.15 0.56 -19.39
CA ARG A 136 -28.30 0.18 -20.21
C ARG A 136 -29.22 -0.75 -19.42
N PRO A 137 -30.55 -0.61 -19.53
CA PRO A 137 -31.48 -1.53 -18.88
C PRO A 137 -31.29 -2.93 -19.44
N LEU A 138 -31.27 -3.93 -18.54
CA LEU A 138 -31.17 -5.33 -18.94
C LEU A 138 -32.54 -5.82 -19.44
N PRO A 139 -32.57 -6.65 -20.50
CA PRO A 139 -33.81 -7.25 -20.95
C PRO A 139 -34.34 -8.23 -19.90
N ALA A 140 -35.66 -8.22 -19.66
CA ALA A 140 -36.30 -9.14 -18.71
C ALA A 140 -36.13 -10.62 -19.10
N PHE A 141 -36.09 -10.90 -20.42
CA PHE A 141 -35.88 -12.23 -20.97
C PHE A 141 -34.76 -12.19 -22.01
N PRO A 142 -33.49 -12.36 -21.61
CA PRO A 142 -32.38 -12.41 -22.55
C PRO A 142 -32.57 -13.60 -23.51
N ARG A 143 -32.32 -13.38 -24.80
CA ARG A 143 -32.43 -14.43 -25.84
C ARG A 143 -31.11 -15.11 -26.16
N ARG A 144 -29.99 -14.48 -25.82
CA ARG A 144 -28.63 -14.96 -26.02
C ARG A 144 -27.70 -14.29 -25.00
N LEU A 145 -26.65 -15.01 -24.60
CA LEU A 145 -25.58 -14.46 -23.78
C LEU A 145 -24.25 -14.54 -24.53
N GLY A 146 -23.61 -13.38 -24.75
CA GLY A 146 -22.22 -13.31 -25.19
C GLY A 146 -21.29 -13.26 -23.98
N VAL A 147 -20.26 -14.10 -23.95
CA VAL A 147 -19.24 -14.11 -22.88
C VAL A 147 -17.89 -13.83 -23.50
N ILE A 148 -17.23 -12.76 -23.06
CA ILE A 148 -15.86 -12.41 -23.49
C ILE A 148 -14.91 -12.83 -22.36
N THR A 149 -14.09 -13.84 -22.58
CA THR A 149 -13.13 -14.36 -21.58
C THR A 149 -12.09 -15.27 -22.23
N SER A 150 -11.06 -15.67 -21.49
CA SER A 150 -10.15 -16.72 -21.91
C SER A 150 -10.88 -18.07 -22.04
N PRO A 151 -10.65 -18.84 -23.13
CA PRO A 151 -11.29 -20.14 -23.36
C PRO A 151 -10.88 -21.23 -22.36
N SER A 152 -9.72 -21.08 -21.70
CA SER A 152 -9.23 -22.03 -20.69
C SER A 152 -9.54 -21.61 -19.25
N GLY A 153 -10.14 -20.43 -19.04
CA GLY A 153 -10.40 -19.85 -17.73
C GLY A 153 -11.43 -20.63 -16.89
N ALA A 154 -11.35 -20.51 -15.56
CA ALA A 154 -12.40 -21.02 -14.67
C ALA A 154 -13.75 -20.29 -14.90
N ALA A 155 -13.71 -18.99 -15.19
CA ALA A 155 -14.90 -18.15 -15.34
C ALA A 155 -15.93 -18.68 -16.36
N ILE A 156 -15.51 -19.19 -17.53
CA ILE A 156 -16.46 -19.72 -18.52
C ILE A 156 -17.12 -21.02 -18.02
N ARG A 157 -16.40 -21.83 -17.25
CA ARG A 157 -16.95 -23.06 -16.66
C ARG A 157 -18.01 -22.71 -15.62
N ASP A 158 -17.76 -21.70 -14.79
CA ASP A 158 -18.71 -21.23 -13.78
C ASP A 158 -19.98 -20.68 -14.43
N VAL A 159 -19.84 -19.85 -15.48
CA VAL A 159 -20.98 -19.33 -16.23
C VAL A 159 -21.81 -20.46 -16.83
N ILE A 160 -21.18 -21.44 -17.49
CA ILE A 160 -21.87 -22.59 -18.08
C ILE A 160 -22.57 -23.42 -17.00
N GLN A 161 -21.92 -23.67 -15.86
CA GLN A 161 -22.49 -24.46 -14.76
C GLN A 161 -23.72 -23.78 -14.17
N VAL A 162 -23.64 -22.47 -13.89
CA VAL A 162 -24.77 -21.70 -13.36
C VAL A 162 -25.93 -21.65 -14.36
N LEU A 163 -25.64 -21.43 -15.65
CA LEU A 163 -26.68 -21.36 -16.68
C LEU A 163 -27.35 -22.70 -16.94
N ARG A 164 -26.62 -23.82 -16.90
CA ARG A 164 -27.23 -25.16 -16.99
C ARG A 164 -28.27 -25.40 -15.91
N GLN A 165 -28.05 -24.85 -14.71
CA GLN A 165 -28.99 -25.00 -13.59
C GLN A 165 -30.14 -24.00 -13.64
N ARG A 166 -29.87 -22.72 -14.00
CA ARG A 166 -30.86 -21.64 -13.86
C ARG A 166 -31.55 -21.22 -15.15
N ALA A 167 -30.90 -21.37 -16.30
CA ALA A 167 -31.38 -20.92 -17.60
C ALA A 167 -30.81 -21.79 -18.75
N PRO A 168 -31.07 -23.11 -18.77
CA PRO A 168 -30.49 -24.03 -19.76
C PRO A 168 -30.95 -23.72 -21.19
N TYR A 169 -32.05 -22.99 -21.35
CA TYR A 169 -32.59 -22.55 -22.63
C TYR A 169 -31.82 -21.38 -23.26
N LEU A 170 -30.92 -20.72 -22.51
CA LEU A 170 -30.23 -19.53 -22.98
C LEU A 170 -28.97 -19.91 -23.81
N PRO A 171 -28.93 -19.61 -25.12
CA PRO A 171 -27.75 -19.88 -25.93
C PRO A 171 -26.57 -19.01 -25.47
N VAL A 172 -25.40 -19.62 -25.30
CA VAL A 172 -24.18 -18.95 -24.87
C VAL A 172 -23.17 -18.95 -26.02
N THR A 173 -22.64 -17.78 -26.35
CA THR A 173 -21.58 -17.61 -27.36
C THR A 173 -20.32 -17.11 -26.67
N LEU A 174 -19.23 -17.87 -26.80
CA LEU A 174 -17.92 -17.49 -26.27
C LEU A 174 -17.14 -16.69 -27.31
N PHE A 175 -16.68 -15.51 -26.90
CA PHE A 175 -15.75 -14.67 -27.65
C PHE A 175 -14.39 -14.73 -26.93
N PRO A 176 -13.44 -15.54 -27.42
CA PRO A 176 -12.16 -15.71 -26.75
C PRO A 176 -11.34 -14.42 -26.80
N ALA A 177 -10.84 -14.00 -25.63
CA ALA A 177 -9.91 -12.87 -25.47
C ALA A 177 -9.08 -13.04 -24.19
N ARG A 178 -7.86 -12.49 -24.19
CA ARG A 178 -7.06 -12.32 -22.97
C ARG A 178 -7.73 -11.29 -22.06
N VAL A 179 -7.81 -11.60 -20.77
CA VAL A 179 -8.41 -10.73 -19.75
C VAL A 179 -7.38 -9.99 -18.90
N GLN A 180 -6.09 -10.31 -19.07
CA GLN A 180 -4.97 -9.73 -18.35
C GLN A 180 -3.68 -9.89 -19.16
N GLY A 181 -2.68 -9.07 -18.82
CA GLY A 181 -1.38 -9.06 -19.48
C GLY A 181 -1.34 -8.17 -20.74
N GLU A 182 -0.19 -8.16 -21.39
CA GLU A 182 0.06 -7.36 -22.60
C GLU A 182 -0.83 -7.84 -23.76
N GLY A 183 -1.43 -6.88 -24.47
CA GLY A 183 -2.37 -7.12 -25.58
C GLY A 183 -3.82 -7.42 -25.16
N ALA A 184 -4.13 -7.48 -23.85
CA ALA A 184 -5.48 -7.78 -23.39
C ALA A 184 -6.51 -6.71 -23.75
N VAL A 185 -6.12 -5.43 -23.73
CA VAL A 185 -7.04 -4.31 -24.00
C VAL A 185 -7.52 -4.37 -25.46
N GLU A 186 -6.59 -4.53 -26.40
CA GLU A 186 -6.87 -4.62 -27.83
C GLU A 186 -7.76 -5.83 -28.14
N GLU A 187 -7.44 -6.99 -27.56
CA GLU A 187 -8.24 -8.21 -27.72
C GLU A 187 -9.65 -8.06 -27.16
N LEU A 188 -9.81 -7.46 -25.96
CA LEU A 188 -11.11 -7.22 -25.35
C LEU A 188 -11.96 -6.26 -26.18
N CYS A 189 -11.38 -5.17 -26.69
CA CYS A 189 -12.08 -4.23 -27.55
C CYS A 189 -12.52 -4.90 -28.86
N ALA A 190 -11.65 -5.68 -29.51
CA ALA A 190 -11.98 -6.40 -30.73
C ALA A 190 -13.05 -7.50 -30.50
N ALA A 191 -13.00 -8.20 -29.37
CA ALA A 191 -14.02 -9.16 -28.98
C ALA A 191 -15.37 -8.48 -28.70
N LEU A 192 -15.36 -7.32 -28.02
CA LEU A 192 -16.57 -6.55 -27.77
C LEU A 192 -17.22 -6.08 -29.07
N GLN A 193 -16.43 -5.55 -30.00
CA GLN A 193 -16.92 -5.13 -31.32
C GLN A 193 -17.60 -6.29 -32.07
N ARG A 194 -16.99 -7.49 -32.07
CA ARG A 194 -17.60 -8.69 -32.67
C ARG A 194 -18.88 -9.14 -31.95
N ALA A 195 -18.99 -8.92 -30.64
CA ALA A 195 -20.13 -9.35 -29.85
C ALA A 195 -21.35 -8.41 -29.99
N ILE A 196 -21.12 -7.14 -30.30
CA ILE A 196 -22.18 -6.13 -30.47
C ILE A 196 -22.53 -5.85 -31.94
N ALA A 197 -21.77 -6.38 -32.89
CA ALA A 197 -22.06 -6.37 -34.32
C ALA A 197 -23.24 -7.30 -34.64
#